data_AF-A0A1X7VWB7-F1
#
_entry.id   AF-A0A1X7VWB7-F1
#
_cell.length_a   1.000
_cell.length_b   1.000
_cell.length_c   1.000
_cell.angle_alpha   90.00
_cell.angle_beta   90.00
_cell.angle_gamma   90.00
#
_symmetry.space_group_name_H-M   'P 1'
#
loop_
_entity.id
_entity.type
_entity.pdbx_description
1 polymer ?
#
loop_
_entity_poly.entity_id
_entity_poly.type
_entity_poly.pdbx_seq_one_letter_code
_entity_poly.pdbx_strand_id
1 'polypeptide(L)'
;MLYGNASFVSHTQMLIIGASLFHYMREYAIKYRDISCFVCIDDKHSIKLGEPGFPIAAAERGRQVIVSSHTTFAVEDHDFAKFKLTLSVILLVNIPEAIDMSFYPKKYSLALKKQCINPLHQYDMLLSYIIAL
;
A
#
# COMPACT_ATOMS: atom_id res chain seq x y z
N MET A 1 -37.69 -3.80 -3.03
CA MET A 1 -36.55 -3.47 -3.92
C MET A 1 -35.96 -2.16 -3.40
N LEU A 2 -35.00 -2.24 -2.46
CA LEU A 2 -34.34 -1.06 -1.91
C LEU A 2 -33.10 -0.79 -2.77
N TYR A 3 -33.22 0.12 -3.72
CA TYR A 3 -32.03 0.69 -4.38
C TYR A 3 -31.33 1.60 -3.37
N GLY A 4 -30.25 1.10 -2.76
CA GLY A 4 -29.36 1.90 -1.96
C GLY A 4 -28.65 2.91 -2.86
N ASN A 5 -28.92 4.20 -2.64
CA ASN A 5 -28.20 5.29 -3.30
C ASN A 5 -26.73 5.22 -2.88
N ALA A 6 -25.86 4.76 -3.77
CA ALA A 6 -24.42 4.90 -3.59
C ALA A 6 -24.10 6.40 -3.56
N SER A 7 -23.83 6.93 -2.36
CA SER A 7 -23.48 8.33 -2.18
C SER A 7 -22.08 8.53 -2.76
N PHE A 8 -21.98 9.25 -3.87
CA PHE A 8 -20.69 9.57 -4.47
C PHE A 8 -19.96 10.56 -3.55
N VAL A 9 -18.95 10.08 -2.83
CA VAL A 9 -18.12 10.91 -1.95
C VAL A 9 -17.18 11.73 -2.85
N SER A 10 -17.29 13.06 -2.79
CA SER A 10 -16.40 13.93 -3.56
C SER A 10 -14.94 13.75 -3.10
N HIS A 11 -13.98 14.04 -3.99
CA HIS A 11 -12.56 13.94 -3.66
C HIS A 11 -12.18 14.77 -2.41
N THR A 12 -12.81 15.94 -2.24
CA THR A 12 -12.66 16.77 -1.05
C THR A 12 -13.20 16.12 0.22
N GLN A 13 -14.35 15.42 0.15
CA GLN A 13 -14.86 14.70 1.32
C GLN A 13 -13.98 13.51 1.70
N MET A 14 -13.39 12.81 0.72
CA MET A 14 -12.43 11.74 0.97
C MET A 14 -11.18 12.25 1.71
N LEU A 15 -10.65 13.40 1.30
CA LEU A 15 -9.51 14.04 1.97
C LEU A 15 -9.83 14.43 3.42
N ILE A 16 -11.02 14.98 3.67
CA ILE A 16 -11.47 15.36 5.02
C ILE A 16 -11.60 14.11 5.91
N ILE A 17 -12.21 13.03 5.40
CA ILE A 17 -12.35 11.77 6.16
C ILE A 17 -10.97 11.20 6.52
N GLY A 18 -10.03 11.19 5.56
CA GLY A 18 -8.67 10.73 5.80
C GLY A 18 -7.91 11.56 6.84
N ALA A 19 -8.01 12.89 6.76
CA ALA A 19 -7.37 13.79 7.72
C ALA A 19 -7.93 13.63 9.14
N SER A 20 -9.26 13.50 9.27
CA SER A 20 -9.92 13.27 10.55
C SER A 20 -9.51 11.94 11.16
N LEU A 21 -9.52 10.86 10.38
CA LEU A 21 -9.08 9.54 10.84
C LEU A 21 -7.63 9.57 11.32
N PHE A 22 -6.74 10.22 10.56
CA PHE A 22 -5.34 10.38 10.93
C PHE A 22 -5.16 11.18 12.23
N HIS A 23 -5.99 12.19 12.46
CA HIS A 23 -5.99 12.93 13.71
C HIS A 23 -6.37 12.04 14.91
N TYR A 24 -7.47 11.29 14.80
CA TYR A 24 -7.89 10.37 15.87
C TYR A 24 -6.86 9.29 16.19
N MET A 25 -6.21 8.73 15.16
CA MET A 25 -5.15 7.73 15.37
C MET A 25 -3.97 8.30 16.16
N ARG A 26 -3.59 9.56 15.90
CA ARG A 26 -2.50 10.24 16.64
C ARG A 26 -2.87 10.50 18.09
N GLU A 27 -4.10 10.98 18.35
CA GLU A 27 -4.58 11.17 19.72
C GLU A 27 -4.60 9.85 20.51
N TYR A 28 -5.05 8.77 19.87
CA TYR A 28 -5.03 7.44 20.46
C TYR A 28 -3.61 6.96 20.76
N ALA A 29 -2.67 7.18 19.83
CA ALA A 29 -1.27 6.83 20.02
C ALA A 29 -0.62 7.60 21.18
N ILE A 30 -0.93 8.89 21.35
CA ILE A 30 -0.48 9.69 22.50
C ILE A 30 -1.03 9.11 23.81
N LYS A 31 -2.33 8.77 23.84
CA LYS A 31 -2.98 8.25 25.04
C LYS A 31 -2.36 6.94 25.54
N TYR A 32 -1.90 6.09 24.63
CA TYR A 32 -1.31 4.79 24.94
C TYR A 32 0.19 4.72 24.62
N ARG A 33 0.89 5.86 24.67
CA ARG A 33 2.27 6.01 24.22
C ARG A 33 3.23 4.97 24.77
N ASP A 34 3.10 4.63 26.05
CA ASP A 34 4.04 3.74 26.75
C ASP A 34 3.96 2.28 26.27
N ILE A 35 2.82 1.90 25.70
CA ILE A 35 2.56 0.53 25.23
C ILE A 35 2.37 0.46 23.72
N SER A 36 2.47 1.57 22.99
CA SER A 36 2.13 1.62 21.57
C SER A 36 3.30 2.02 20.70
N CYS A 37 3.33 1.47 19.48
CA CYS A 37 4.17 1.94 18.39
C CYS A 37 3.31 2.59 17.30
N PHE A 38 3.75 3.72 16.74
CA PHE A 38 3.07 4.36 15.62
C PHE A 38 3.89 4.19 14.33
N VAL A 39 3.34 3.43 13.38
CA VAL A 39 3.99 3.11 12.11
C VAL A 39 3.14 3.62 10.96
N CYS A 40 3.70 4.46 10.10
CA CYS A 40 3.07 4.83 8.84
C CYS A 40 3.72 4.05 7.69
N ILE A 41 2.89 3.43 6.86
CA ILE A 41 3.34 2.68 5.69
C ILE A 41 2.64 3.26 4.47
N ASP A 42 3.42 3.63 3.46
CA ASP A 42 2.90 4.07 2.17
C ASP A 42 3.35 3.09 1.09
N ASP A 43 2.37 2.47 0.43
CA ASP A 43 2.58 1.53 -0.66
C ASP A 43 2.53 2.29 -1.97
N LYS A 44 3.69 2.49 -2.61
CA LYS A 44 3.76 3.32 -3.83
C LYS A 44 3.32 2.56 -5.09
N HIS A 45 4.07 1.51 -5.44
CA HIS A 45 3.85 0.76 -6.67
C HIS A 45 4.16 -0.71 -6.46
N SER A 46 3.31 -1.56 -7.02
CA SER A 46 3.47 -3.00 -7.01
C SER A 46 3.91 -3.51 -8.38
N ILE A 47 4.98 -4.31 -8.39
CA ILE A 47 5.55 -4.93 -9.58
C ILE A 47 5.08 -6.39 -9.60
N LYS A 48 4.45 -6.82 -10.69
CA LYS A 48 4.04 -8.22 -10.88
C LYS A 48 5.23 -9.03 -11.35
N LEU A 49 5.42 -10.20 -10.75
CA LEU A 49 6.48 -11.14 -11.10
C LEU A 49 5.90 -12.46 -11.57
N GLY A 50 6.44 -12.94 -12.68
CA GLY A 50 6.08 -14.20 -13.33
C GLY A 50 6.97 -15.35 -12.92
N GLU A 51 6.74 -16.49 -13.55
CA GLU A 51 7.60 -17.65 -13.38
C GLU A 51 9.02 -17.36 -13.92
N PRO A 52 10.07 -17.94 -13.30
CA PRO A 52 11.43 -17.82 -13.82
C PRO A 52 11.48 -18.31 -15.29
N GLY A 53 12.02 -17.47 -16.18
CA GLY A 53 12.09 -17.76 -17.62
C GLY A 53 10.90 -17.25 -18.44
N PHE A 54 9.84 -16.77 -17.77
CA PHE A 54 8.64 -16.26 -18.42
C PHE A 54 8.37 -14.82 -17.97
N PRO A 55 8.85 -13.81 -18.73
CA PRO A 55 8.61 -12.42 -18.39
C PRO A 55 7.12 -12.09 -18.49
N ILE A 56 6.63 -11.24 -17.58
CA ILE A 56 5.23 -10.75 -17.57
C ILE A 56 5.10 -9.48 -18.38
N ALA A 57 3.94 -9.32 -19.02
CA ALA A 57 3.60 -8.10 -19.72
C ALA A 57 3.53 -6.94 -18.73
N ALA A 58 4.57 -6.11 -18.73
CA ALA A 58 4.57 -4.86 -17.97
C ALA A 58 3.59 -3.82 -18.55
N ALA A 59 3.21 -3.99 -19.82
CA ALA A 59 2.23 -3.15 -20.48
C ALA A 59 0.81 -3.57 -20.13
N GLU A 60 0.01 -2.60 -19.68
CA GLU A 60 -1.45 -2.74 -19.70
C GLU A 60 -1.94 -2.93 -21.15
N ARG A 61 -3.09 -3.58 -21.32
CA ARG A 61 -3.72 -3.76 -22.62
C ARG A 61 -3.77 -2.41 -23.37
N GLY A 62 -3.15 -2.37 -24.55
CA GLY A 62 -3.11 -1.18 -25.40
C GLY A 62 -1.87 -0.30 -25.27
N ARG A 63 -0.87 -0.67 -24.46
CA ARG A 63 0.43 0.05 -24.40
C ARG A 63 1.50 -0.66 -25.25
N GLN A 64 2.31 0.12 -25.95
CA GLN A 64 3.44 -0.38 -26.75
C GLN A 64 4.70 -0.49 -25.88
N VAL A 65 5.52 -1.53 -26.12
CA VAL A 65 6.79 -1.75 -25.43
C VAL A 65 7.90 -1.85 -26.47
N ILE A 66 9.04 -1.24 -26.19
CA ILE A 66 10.23 -1.32 -27.05
C ILE A 66 10.89 -2.68 -26.82
N VAL A 67 11.09 -3.44 -27.89
CA VAL A 67 11.75 -4.76 -27.87
C VAL A 67 12.94 -4.74 -28.82
N SER A 68 14.03 -5.40 -28.46
CA SER A 68 15.18 -5.56 -29.35
C SER A 68 14.81 -6.38 -30.58
N SER A 69 15.33 -5.99 -31.74
CA SER A 69 15.09 -6.61 -33.05
C SER A 69 15.52 -8.09 -33.12
N HIS A 70 16.33 -8.56 -32.18
CA HIS A 70 16.87 -9.92 -32.15
C HIS A 70 16.24 -10.82 -31.09
N THR A 71 15.18 -10.37 -30.42
CA THR A 71 14.53 -11.12 -29.33
C THR A 71 13.05 -11.32 -29.59
N THR A 72 12.57 -12.56 -29.50
CA THR A 72 11.13 -12.85 -29.51
C THR A 72 10.52 -12.38 -28.19
N PHE A 73 9.56 -11.45 -28.26
CA PHE A 73 8.80 -11.00 -27.09
C PHE A 73 7.72 -12.03 -26.74
N ALA A 74 8.14 -13.15 -26.17
CA ALA A 74 7.25 -14.13 -25.57
C ALA A 74 7.00 -13.71 -24.12
N VAL A 75 5.76 -13.31 -23.84
CA VAL A 75 5.40 -12.69 -22.57
C VAL A 75 4.11 -13.29 -22.09
N GLU A 76 4.08 -13.69 -20.82
CA GLU A 76 2.89 -14.26 -20.23
C GLU A 76 1.83 -13.19 -19.95
N ASP A 77 0.57 -13.60 -20.04
CA ASP A 77 -0.55 -12.73 -19.71
C ASP A 77 -0.47 -12.30 -18.24
N HIS A 78 -1.09 -11.17 -17.95
CA HIS A 78 -1.17 -10.57 -16.64
C HIS A 78 -1.68 -11.55 -15.55
N ASP A 79 -2.54 -12.49 -15.92
CA ASP A 79 -3.15 -13.46 -15.01
C ASP A 79 -2.22 -14.61 -14.60
N PHE A 80 -1.05 -14.73 -15.24
CA PHE A 80 0.00 -15.69 -14.86
C PHE A 80 0.97 -15.15 -13.80
N ALA A 81 0.75 -13.91 -13.31
CA ALA A 81 1.50 -13.37 -12.19
C ALA A 81 1.35 -14.24 -10.94
N LYS A 82 2.49 -14.75 -10.43
CA LYS A 82 2.52 -15.56 -9.20
C LYS A 82 2.52 -14.72 -7.95
N PHE A 83 3.26 -13.62 -7.97
CA PHE A 83 3.38 -12.72 -6.82
C PHE A 83 3.60 -11.28 -7.27
N LYS A 84 3.22 -10.34 -6.40
CA LYS A 84 3.52 -8.92 -6.54
C LYS A 84 4.57 -8.54 -5.50
N LEU A 85 5.53 -7.72 -5.90
CA LEU A 85 6.42 -7.02 -4.99
C LEU A 85 5.98 -5.58 -4.90
N THR A 86 5.55 -5.14 -3.72
CA THR A 86 5.22 -3.76 -3.43
C THR A 86 6.40 -3.09 -2.76
N LEU A 87 6.83 -1.96 -3.32
CA LEU A 87 7.76 -1.07 -2.65
C LEU A 87 6.97 -0.22 -1.65
N SER A 88 7.27 -0.42 -0.37
CA SER A 88 6.63 0.25 0.75
C SER A 88 7.64 1.17 1.44
N VAL A 89 7.25 2.41 1.70
CA VAL A 89 8.00 3.31 2.59
C VAL A 89 7.46 3.12 3.99
N ILE A 90 8.34 2.79 4.94
CA ILE A 90 7.98 2.59 6.35
C ILE A 90 8.57 3.74 7.17
N LEU A 91 7.69 4.43 7.88
CA LEU A 91 8.00 5.51 8.80
C LEU A 91 7.71 5.02 10.23
N LEU A 92 8.77 4.76 10.98
CA LEU A 92 8.67 4.48 12.41
C LEU A 92 8.63 5.81 13.17
N VAL A 93 7.47 6.15 13.72
CA VAL A 93 7.25 7.46 14.35
C VAL A 93 7.55 7.39 15.83
N ASN A 94 8.37 8.31 16.31
CA ASN A 94 8.49 8.56 17.74
C ASN A 94 7.24 9.33 18.20
N ILE A 95 6.37 8.69 18.98
CA ILE A 95 5.12 9.29 19.44
C ILE A 95 5.48 10.50 20.35
N PRO A 96 5.05 11.72 20.01
CA PRO A 96 5.28 12.89 20.85
C PRO A 96 4.32 12.91 22.06
N GLU A 97 4.56 13.83 23.00
CA GLU A 97 3.72 13.98 24.19
C GLU A 97 2.40 14.72 23.92
N ALA A 98 2.32 15.45 22.80
CA ALA A 98 1.17 16.28 22.45
C ALA A 98 0.90 16.26 20.94
N ILE A 99 -0.36 16.55 20.57
CA ILE A 99 -0.90 16.39 19.21
C ILE A 99 -0.39 17.43 18.20
N ASP A 100 0.03 18.58 18.71
CA ASP A 100 0.57 19.72 17.96
C ASP A 100 2.05 19.52 17.55
N MET A 101 2.73 18.55 18.17
CA MET A 101 4.09 18.18 17.80
C MET A 101 4.16 17.37 16.51
N SER A 102 5.36 17.29 15.93
CA SER A 102 5.58 16.56 14.68
C SER A 102 5.50 15.05 14.87
N PHE A 103 4.65 14.41 14.07
CA PHE A 103 4.60 12.95 13.89
C PHE A 103 5.42 12.47 12.68
N TYR A 104 6.22 13.35 12.07
CA TYR A 104 7.06 12.98 10.94
C TYR A 104 8.47 12.61 11.43
N PRO A 105 8.91 11.36 11.21
CA PRO A 105 10.22 10.94 11.66
C PRO A 105 11.29 11.50 10.72
N LYS A 106 12.46 11.80 11.28
CA LYS A 106 13.63 12.24 10.52
C LYS A 106 14.29 11.10 9.72
N LYS A 107 13.86 9.86 9.92
CA LYS A 107 14.39 8.66 9.28
C LYS A 107 13.25 7.83 8.73
N TYR A 108 13.47 7.23 7.56
CA TYR A 108 12.54 6.33 6.89
C TYR A 108 13.28 5.07 6.45
N SER A 109 12.55 3.97 6.35
CA SER A 109 13.06 2.72 5.80
C SER A 109 12.28 2.38 4.53
N LEU A 110 12.95 1.72 3.60
CA LEU A 110 12.32 1.14 2.41
C LEU A 110 12.20 -0.36 2.62
N ALA A 111 11.02 -0.90 2.36
CA ALA A 111 10.74 -2.33 2.45
C ALA A 111 10.14 -2.85 1.15
N LEU A 112 10.46 -4.10 0.83
CA LEU A 112 9.83 -4.84 -0.25
C LEU A 112 8.87 -5.85 0.36
N LYS A 113 7.57 -5.64 0.15
CA LYS A 113 6.52 -6.56 0.58
C LYS A 113 6.19 -7.52 -0.55
N LYS A 114 6.32 -8.82 -0.29
CA LYS A 114 5.86 -9.87 -1.21
C LYS A 114 4.40 -10.19 -0.91
N GLN A 115 3.54 -10.05 -1.92
CA GLN A 115 2.14 -10.47 -1.88
C GLN A 115 1.94 -11.65 -2.83
N CYS A 116 1.49 -12.79 -2.30
CA CYS A 116 1.11 -13.93 -3.12
C CYS A 116 -0.28 -13.66 -3.74
N ILE A 117 -0.42 -13.90 -5.04
CA ILE A 117 -1.71 -13.77 -5.73
C ILE A 117 -2.39 -15.15 -5.63
N ASN A 118 -3.08 -15.41 -4.52
CA ASN A 118 -3.95 -16.58 -4.40
C ASN A 118 -5.42 -16.12 -4.40
N PRO A 119 -6.31 -16.73 -5.20
CA PRO A 119 -7.72 -16.31 -5.32
C PRO A 119 -8.57 -16.53 -4.07
N LEU A 120 -8.05 -17.22 -3.04
CA LEU A 120 -8.80 -17.53 -1.82
C LEU A 120 -8.45 -16.64 -0.64
N HIS A 121 -7.24 -16.07 -0.56
CA HIS A 121 -6.74 -15.41 0.64
C HIS A 121 -6.09 -14.07 0.28
N GLN A 122 -6.90 -13.12 -0.20
CA GLN A 122 -6.51 -11.71 -0.25
C GLN A 122 -6.78 -11.09 1.13
N TYR A 123 -5.98 -11.49 2.13
CA TYR A 123 -5.89 -10.71 3.36
C TYR A 123 -4.96 -9.54 3.09
N ASP A 124 -5.54 -8.44 2.63
CA ASP A 124 -4.90 -7.14 2.77
C ASP A 124 -4.69 -6.90 4.27
N MET A 125 -3.45 -7.06 4.70
CA MET A 125 -2.98 -6.56 5.98
C MET A 125 -2.88 -5.03 5.88
N LEU A 126 -4.03 -4.39 5.69
CA LEU A 126 -4.24 -2.97 5.93
C LEU A 126 -4.68 -2.83 7.39
N LEU A 127 -3.72 -2.99 8.30
CA LEU A 127 -3.80 -2.27 9.55
C LEU A 127 -2.56 -1.38 9.56
N SER A 128 -2.78 -0.08 9.59
CA SER A 128 -1.96 0.78 10.42
C SER A 128 -2.05 0.23 11.85
N TYR A 129 -1.27 -0.82 12.14
CA TYR A 129 -1.18 -1.42 13.46
C TYR A 129 -0.50 -0.39 14.34
N ILE A 130 -1.24 0.12 15.30
CA ILE A 130 -0.64 0.39 16.59
C ILE A 130 -0.24 -0.99 17.13
N ILE A 131 1.02 -1.36 16.96
CA ILE A 131 1.55 -2.56 17.59
C ILE A 131 1.64 -2.19 19.07
N ALA A 132 0.64 -2.62 19.83
CA ALA A 132 0.78 -2.69 21.27
C ALA A 132 1.66 -3.91 21.58
N LEU A 133 2.82 -3.68 22.20
CA LEU A 133 3.67 -4.76 22.71
C LEU A 133 3.11 -5.28 24.04
#